data_AF-A0A1R3FTA2-F1
#
_entry.id   AF-A0A1R3FTA2-F1
#
_cell.length_a   1.000
_cell.length_b   1.000
_cell.length_c   1.000
_cell.angle_alpha   90.00
_cell.angle_beta   90.00
_cell.angle_gamma   90.00
#
_symmetry.space_group_name_H-M   'P 1'
#
loop_
_entity.id
_entity.type
_entity.pdbx_description
1 polymer ?
#
loop_
_entity_poly.entity_id
_entity_poly.type
_entity_poly.pdbx_seq_one_letter_code
_entity_poly.pdbx_strand_id
1 'polypeptide(L)'
;MTYRLLDFSELFLATHQRTGQNTKYHSEDKANVVVGINDLRCNPNGYNKSRIGSIRTQSFLGLLVVFNGQSIKQIKSYLNARSTAGVLKQIEELRQEWLVDVSVRSGYVYLESMGPILNPNPHALIQIAFPSGKILLKSRLYKLH
;
A
#
# COMPACT_ATOMS: atom_id res chain seq x y z
N MET A 1 24.40 -1.17 -12.44
CA MET A 1 23.06 -1.58 -11.97
C MET A 1 22.02 -0.84 -12.79
N THR A 2 21.33 -1.56 -13.66
CA THR A 2 20.32 -1.01 -14.58
C THR A 2 18.97 -0.99 -13.89
N TYR A 3 18.44 0.20 -13.63
CA TYR A 3 17.11 0.39 -13.06
C TYR A 3 16.07 0.33 -14.19
N ARG A 4 15.04 -0.53 -14.06
CA ARG A 4 13.85 -0.49 -14.92
C ARG A 4 12.85 0.51 -14.34
N LEU A 5 12.44 1.46 -15.18
CA LEU A 5 11.32 2.36 -14.95
C LEU A 5 10.05 1.55 -14.74
N LEU A 6 9.26 1.87 -13.71
CA LEU A 6 7.86 1.47 -13.72
C LEU A 6 7.08 2.48 -14.52
N ASP A 7 6.74 2.06 -15.72
CA ASP A 7 5.58 2.60 -16.40
C ASP A 7 4.34 2.09 -15.65
N PHE A 8 3.48 3.01 -15.19
CA PHE A 8 2.26 2.69 -14.43
C PHE A 8 1.31 1.78 -15.22
N SER A 9 1.51 1.63 -16.53
CA SER A 9 0.81 0.70 -17.41
C SER A 9 1.19 -0.79 -17.20
N GLU A 10 2.39 -1.13 -16.70
CA GLU A 10 2.77 -2.54 -16.45
C GLU A 10 2.07 -3.15 -15.22
N LEU A 11 1.64 -2.33 -14.27
CA LEU A 11 0.88 -2.75 -13.09
C LEU A 11 -0.53 -3.27 -13.47
N PHE A 12 -1.06 -2.85 -14.61
CA PHE A 12 -2.35 -3.26 -15.14
C PHE A 12 -2.32 -4.62 -15.85
N LEU A 13 -1.17 -5.06 -16.39
CA LEU A 13 -1.06 -6.28 -17.19
C LEU A 13 -0.65 -7.53 -16.41
N ALA A 14 -0.03 -7.38 -15.23
CA ALA A 14 0.53 -8.51 -14.48
C ALA A 14 -0.51 -9.32 -13.64
N THR A 15 -1.79 -8.96 -13.65
CA THR A 15 -2.83 -9.60 -12.82
C THR A 15 -3.60 -10.73 -13.53
N HIS A 16 -3.22 -11.12 -14.75
CA HIS A 16 -3.93 -12.17 -15.52
C HIS A 16 -3.12 -13.43 -15.87
N GLN A 17 -1.95 -13.67 -15.25
CA GLN A 17 -1.26 -14.94 -15.41
C GLN A 17 -1.06 -15.70 -14.08
N ARG A 18 -2.01 -16.63 -13.88
CA ARG A 18 -1.82 -18.06 -13.61
C ARG A 18 -0.99 -18.56 -12.39
N THR A 19 -1.72 -19.30 -11.56
CA THR A 19 -1.50 -20.69 -11.09
C THR A 19 -0.22 -21.08 -10.35
N GLY A 20 -0.42 -21.48 -9.08
CA GLY A 20 -0.11 -22.82 -8.60
C GLY A 20 1.36 -23.22 -8.45
N GLN A 21 1.90 -23.11 -7.23
CA GLN A 21 2.78 -24.14 -6.66
C GLN A 21 2.94 -23.92 -5.15
N ASN A 22 2.63 -24.96 -4.38
CA ASN A 22 2.94 -25.10 -2.97
C ASN A 22 4.44 -25.32 -2.81
N THR A 23 5.14 -24.44 -2.10
CA THR A 23 6.49 -24.75 -1.59
C THR A 23 6.52 -24.54 -0.08
N LYS A 24 6.67 -25.67 0.62
CA LYS A 24 7.02 -25.75 2.05
C LYS A 24 8.24 -24.87 2.32
N TYR A 25 8.13 -23.95 3.27
CA TYR A 25 9.27 -23.15 3.71
C TYR A 25 10.08 -23.96 4.71
N HIS A 26 11.27 -24.41 4.28
CA HIS A 26 12.32 -24.82 5.19
C HIS A 26 12.89 -23.56 5.85
N SER A 27 12.95 -23.59 7.18
CA SER A 27 13.67 -22.62 8.00
C SER A 27 15.14 -22.64 7.65
N GLU A 28 15.66 -21.50 7.18
CA GLU A 28 17.05 -21.01 7.25
C GLU A 28 17.34 -20.15 6.03
N ASP A 29 16.75 -18.95 6.02
CA ASP A 29 17.39 -17.81 5.38
C ASP A 29 17.01 -16.60 6.22
N LYS A 30 18.01 -16.07 6.92
CA LYS A 30 17.93 -14.75 7.53
C LYS A 30 17.40 -13.82 6.45
N ALA A 31 16.17 -13.33 6.65
CA ALA A 31 15.52 -12.40 5.76
C ALA A 31 16.54 -11.36 5.34
N ASN A 32 16.90 -11.36 4.05
CA ASN A 32 17.67 -10.27 3.46
C ASN A 32 16.87 -9.00 3.74
N VAL A 33 17.22 -8.31 4.83
CA VAL A 33 16.66 -7.02 5.19
C VAL A 33 16.98 -6.16 3.99
N VAL A 34 15.94 -5.82 3.23
CA VAL A 34 16.09 -5.12 1.96
C VAL A 34 16.76 -3.78 2.26
N VAL A 35 18.07 -3.73 2.02
CA VAL A 35 18.95 -2.58 2.25
C VAL A 35 18.39 -1.41 1.45
N GLY A 36 17.59 -0.57 2.09
CA GLY A 36 16.88 0.49 1.38
C GLY A 36 15.59 0.99 2.02
N ILE A 37 14.95 0.19 2.88
CA ILE A 37 13.74 0.57 3.66
C ILE A 37 14.10 0.75 5.15
N ASN A 38 15.29 1.27 5.43
CA ASN A 38 15.78 1.47 6.80
C ASN A 38 15.30 2.80 7.38
N ASP A 39 13.98 3.02 7.38
CA ASP A 39 13.35 4.16 8.06
C ASP A 39 12.63 3.66 9.31
N LEU A 40 12.96 4.22 10.47
CA LEU A 40 12.40 3.83 11.77
C LEU A 40 10.88 4.02 11.84
N ARG A 41 10.30 4.86 10.97
CA ARG A 41 8.85 5.10 10.87
C ARG A 41 8.15 4.02 10.06
N CYS A 42 8.87 3.17 9.34
CA CYS A 42 8.27 2.20 8.41
C CYS A 42 8.20 0.78 8.98
N ASN A 43 7.22 0.02 8.48
CA ASN A 43 7.22 -1.43 8.49
C ASN A 43 8.24 -1.97 7.47
N PRO A 44 8.62 -3.27 7.52
CA PRO A 44 9.55 -3.87 6.55
C PRO A 44 9.11 -3.76 5.09
N ASN A 45 7.83 -3.49 4.82
CA ASN A 45 7.28 -3.30 3.49
C ASN A 45 7.36 -1.84 2.96
N GLY A 46 7.87 -0.91 3.77
CA GLY A 46 8.00 0.53 3.46
C GLY A 46 6.84 1.40 3.89
N TYR A 47 5.74 0.80 4.36
CA TYR A 47 4.56 1.54 4.82
C TYR A 47 4.79 2.16 6.21
N ASN A 48 4.34 3.40 6.41
CA ASN A 48 4.42 4.12 7.68
C ASN A 48 3.61 3.39 8.77
N LYS A 49 4.28 3.05 9.88
CA LYS A 49 3.71 2.30 11.00
C LYS A 49 3.00 3.18 12.04
N SER A 50 2.87 4.48 11.79
CA SER A 50 2.18 5.42 12.68
C SER A 50 0.76 4.92 13.01
N ARG A 51 0.43 4.95 14.30
CA ARG A 51 -0.85 4.45 14.83
C ARG A 51 -1.79 5.55 15.32
N ILE A 52 -1.36 6.82 15.28
CA ILE A 52 -1.99 7.90 16.02
C ILE A 52 -2.34 9.06 15.09
N GLY A 53 -3.53 9.64 15.32
CA GLY A 53 -3.96 10.92 14.77
C GLY A 53 -4.05 10.97 13.25
N SER A 54 -3.99 12.18 12.72
CA SER A 54 -4.12 12.48 11.28
C SER A 54 -3.06 11.78 10.42
N ILE A 55 -1.86 11.53 10.95
CA ILE A 55 -0.78 10.86 10.22
C ILE A 55 -1.18 9.43 9.84
N ARG A 56 -1.86 8.70 10.73
CA ARG A 56 -2.35 7.35 10.41
C ARG A 56 -3.34 7.38 9.26
N THR A 57 -4.28 8.32 9.29
CA THR A 57 -5.31 8.48 8.26
C THR A 57 -4.72 8.91 6.92
N GLN A 58 -3.80 9.88 6.93
CA GLN A 58 -3.06 10.33 5.74
C GLN A 58 -2.18 9.22 5.15
N SER A 59 -1.51 8.42 6.00
CA SER A 59 -0.75 7.25 5.56
C SER A 59 -1.66 6.23 4.89
N PHE A 60 -2.83 5.96 5.47
CA PHE A 60 -3.76 5.01 4.90
C PHE A 60 -4.30 5.49 3.56
N LEU A 61 -4.64 6.78 3.44
CA LEU A 61 -5.06 7.34 2.17
C LEU A 61 -3.94 7.31 1.11
N GLY A 62 -2.70 7.62 1.49
CA GLY A 62 -1.55 7.49 0.58
C GLY A 62 -1.30 6.04 0.14
N LEU A 63 -1.56 5.06 1.00
CA LEU A 63 -1.60 3.65 0.61
C LEU A 63 -2.69 3.38 -0.41
N LEU A 64 -3.91 3.89 -0.22
CA LEU A 64 -5.02 3.72 -1.17
C LEU A 64 -4.73 4.38 -2.53
N VAL A 65 -4.00 5.49 -2.56
CA VAL A 65 -3.53 6.09 -3.82
C VAL A 65 -2.60 5.12 -4.56
N VAL A 66 -1.59 4.57 -3.88
CA VAL A 66 -0.62 3.63 -4.50
C VAL A 66 -1.27 2.30 -4.87
N PHE A 67 -2.25 1.84 -4.10
CA PHE A 67 -2.93 0.55 -4.26
C PHE A 67 -4.33 0.68 -4.87
N ASN A 68 -4.58 1.77 -5.60
CA ASN A 68 -5.86 1.95 -6.28
C ASN A 68 -6.11 0.79 -7.26
N GLY A 69 -7.30 0.19 -7.20
CA GLY A 69 -7.66 -1.00 -7.99
C GLY A 69 -7.03 -2.31 -7.51
N GLN A 70 -6.35 -2.34 -6.36
CA GLN A 70 -5.77 -3.57 -5.80
C GLN A 70 -6.77 -4.30 -4.89
N SER A 71 -6.51 -5.60 -4.67
CA SER A 71 -7.35 -6.40 -3.78
C SER A 71 -7.26 -5.93 -2.32
N ILE A 72 -8.37 -6.01 -1.59
CA ILE A 72 -8.40 -5.69 -0.16
C ILE A 72 -7.47 -6.59 0.66
N LYS A 73 -7.20 -7.82 0.18
CA LYS A 73 -6.22 -8.73 0.80
C LYS A 73 -4.80 -8.16 0.74
N GLN A 74 -4.44 -7.54 -0.39
CA GLN A 74 -3.14 -6.90 -0.55
C GLN A 74 -3.01 -5.68 0.34
N ILE A 75 -4.03 -4.81 0.38
CA ILE A 75 -4.07 -3.66 1.31
C ILE A 75 -3.96 -4.13 2.76
N LYS A 76 -4.71 -5.17 3.15
CA LYS A 76 -4.63 -5.78 4.50
C LYS A 76 -3.20 -6.23 4.83
N SER A 77 -2.51 -6.88 3.90
CA SER A 77 -1.12 -7.31 4.07
C SER A 77 -0.17 -6.14 4.26
N TYR A 78 -0.41 -5.01 3.59
CA TYR A 78 0.42 -3.82 3.73
C TYR A 78 0.24 -3.12 5.08
N LEU A 79 -1.01 -3.05 5.53
CA LEU A 79 -1.36 -2.51 6.84
C LEU A 79 -0.95 -3.40 8.01
N ASN A 80 -0.55 -4.66 7.75
CA ASN A 80 -0.42 -5.69 8.78
C ASN A 80 -1.70 -5.80 9.64
N ALA A 81 -2.86 -5.67 8.99
CA ALA A 81 -4.16 -5.65 9.66
C ALA A 81 -4.62 -7.08 9.99
N ARG A 82 -5.18 -7.26 11.19
CA ARG A 82 -5.65 -8.58 11.68
C ARG A 82 -6.80 -9.15 10.85
N SER A 83 -7.71 -8.29 10.37
CA SER A 83 -8.92 -8.70 9.66
C SER A 83 -9.26 -7.75 8.51
N THR A 84 -9.95 -8.27 7.50
CA THR A 84 -10.51 -7.46 6.40
C THR A 84 -11.55 -6.46 6.92
N ALA A 85 -12.34 -6.85 7.93
CA ALA A 85 -13.30 -5.96 8.57
C ALA A 85 -12.63 -4.71 9.18
N GLY A 86 -11.44 -4.85 9.76
CA GLY A 86 -10.67 -3.71 10.27
C GLY A 86 -10.14 -2.78 9.17
N VAL A 87 -9.93 -3.29 7.96
CA VAL A 87 -9.59 -2.44 6.80
C VAL A 87 -10.83 -1.72 6.31
N LEU A 88 -11.97 -2.41 6.19
CA LEU A 88 -13.24 -1.81 5.80
C LEU A 88 -13.69 -0.72 6.77
N LYS A 89 -13.50 -0.91 8.07
CA LYS A 89 -13.78 0.13 9.08
C LYS A 89 -12.96 1.40 8.83
N GLN A 90 -11.66 1.26 8.54
CA GLN A 90 -10.80 2.41 8.23
C GLN A 90 -11.21 3.11 6.92
N ILE A 91 -11.70 2.35 5.93
CA ILE A 91 -12.28 2.92 4.70
C ILE A 91 -13.52 3.73 5.04
N GLU A 92 -14.41 3.19 5.87
CA GLU A 92 -15.63 3.90 6.27
C GLU A 92 -15.31 5.18 7.08
N GLU A 93 -14.32 5.12 7.97
CA GLU A 93 -13.81 6.30 8.69
C GLU A 93 -13.31 7.39 7.70
N LEU A 94 -12.58 7.01 6.65
CA LEU A 94 -12.16 7.95 5.60
C LEU A 94 -13.35 8.58 4.85
N ARG A 95 -14.39 7.80 4.55
CA ARG A 95 -15.58 8.28 3.84
C ARG A 95 -16.38 9.27 4.69
N GLN A 96 -16.56 8.97 5.97
CA GLN A 96 -17.40 9.77 6.87
C GLN A 96 -16.69 11.03 7.37
N GLU A 97 -15.43 10.90 7.78
CA GLU A 97 -14.70 12.01 8.44
C GLU A 97 -13.90 12.86 7.46
N TRP A 98 -13.34 12.26 6.40
CA TRP A 98 -12.45 12.94 5.45
C TRP A 98 -13.13 13.19 4.09
N LEU A 99 -14.39 12.76 3.93
CA LEU A 99 -15.18 12.91 2.71
C LEU A 99 -14.47 12.35 1.46
N VAL A 100 -13.67 11.31 1.66
CA VAL A 100 -12.98 10.59 0.59
C VAL A 100 -13.96 9.63 -0.07
N ASP A 101 -13.99 9.56 -1.40
CA ASP A 101 -14.81 8.57 -2.10
C ASP A 101 -13.99 7.31 -2.39
N VAL A 102 -14.30 6.25 -1.65
CA VAL A 102 -13.69 4.93 -1.81
C VAL A 102 -14.78 3.89 -1.96
N SER A 103 -14.72 3.10 -3.03
CA SER A 103 -15.61 1.95 -3.23
C SER A 103 -14.86 0.63 -3.13
N VAL A 104 -15.53 -0.40 -2.63
CA VAL A 104 -15.00 -1.77 -2.59
C VAL A 104 -15.91 -2.66 -3.42
N ARG A 105 -15.44 -3.09 -4.59
CA ARG A 105 -16.23 -3.87 -5.56
C ARG A 105 -15.54 -5.20 -5.81
N SER A 106 -16.25 -6.31 -5.61
CA SER A 106 -15.71 -7.66 -5.82
C SER A 106 -14.39 -7.94 -5.09
N GLY A 107 -14.18 -7.31 -3.93
CA GLY A 107 -12.95 -7.44 -3.13
C GLY A 107 -11.77 -6.58 -3.57
N TYR A 108 -11.96 -5.67 -4.52
CA TYR A 108 -10.99 -4.67 -4.98
C TYR A 108 -11.38 -3.28 -4.47
N VAL A 109 -10.39 -2.47 -4.13
CA VAL A 109 -10.59 -1.12 -3.56
C VAL A 109 -10.28 -0.07 -4.61
N TYR A 110 -11.21 0.86 -4.81
CA TYR A 110 -11.11 1.95 -5.78
C TYR A 110 -11.24 3.28 -5.04
N LEU A 111 -10.22 4.12 -5.16
CA LEU A 111 -10.22 5.51 -4.71
C LEU A 111 -10.72 6.38 -5.88
N GLU A 112 -11.95 6.85 -5.77
CA GLU A 112 -12.64 7.64 -6.80
C GLU A 112 -12.40 9.15 -6.60
N SER A 113 -12.26 9.59 -5.35
CA SER A 113 -11.95 10.99 -5.00
C SER A 113 -11.23 11.07 -3.65
N MET A 114 -10.26 11.98 -3.52
CA MET A 114 -9.60 12.29 -2.23
C MET A 114 -10.39 13.27 -1.37
N GLY A 115 -11.59 13.68 -1.80
CA GLY A 115 -12.42 14.63 -1.09
C GLY A 115 -11.96 16.10 -1.27
N PRO A 116 -12.79 17.06 -0.83
CA PRO A 116 -12.54 18.50 -1.05
C PRO A 116 -11.50 19.11 -0.10
N ILE A 117 -11.23 18.45 1.03
CA ILE A 117 -10.31 18.93 2.07
C ILE A 117 -8.85 18.74 1.63
N LEU A 118 -8.60 17.76 0.77
CA LEU A 118 -7.26 17.42 0.32
C LEU A 118 -7.00 18.07 -1.05
N ASN A 119 -6.16 19.11 -1.04
CA ASN A 119 -5.55 19.71 -2.23
C ASN A 119 -5.07 18.58 -3.17
N PRO A 120 -5.33 18.60 -4.49
CA PRO A 120 -5.32 17.40 -5.33
C PRO A 120 -3.92 16.86 -5.65
N ASN A 121 -2.90 17.24 -4.88
CA ASN A 121 -1.57 16.66 -4.97
C ASN A 121 -1.46 15.44 -4.03
N PRO A 122 -1.58 14.20 -4.56
CA PRO A 122 -1.45 13.00 -3.75
C PRO A 122 -0.03 12.77 -3.24
N HIS A 123 0.97 13.48 -3.78
CA HIS A 123 2.38 13.22 -3.49
C HIS A 123 2.70 13.38 -2.01
N ALA A 124 2.11 14.37 -1.34
CA ALA A 124 2.29 14.56 0.10
C ALA A 124 1.79 13.34 0.90
N LEU A 125 0.65 12.77 0.51
CA LEU A 125 0.08 11.58 1.16
C LEU A 125 0.92 10.34 0.89
N ILE A 126 1.44 10.19 -0.34
CA ILE A 126 2.35 9.09 -0.70
C ILE A 126 3.65 9.18 0.12
N GLN A 127 4.24 10.37 0.28
CA GLN A 127 5.42 10.58 1.12
C GLN A 127 5.14 10.30 2.60
N ILE A 128 3.94 10.62 3.09
CA ILE A 128 3.53 10.28 4.46
C ILE A 128 3.37 8.76 4.61
N ALA A 129 2.74 8.10 3.64
CA ALA A 129 2.52 6.65 3.63
C ALA A 129 3.81 5.85 3.44
N PHE A 130 4.75 6.37 2.65
CA PHE A 130 6.03 5.74 2.33
C PHE A 130 7.19 6.73 2.50
N PRO A 131 7.59 7.06 3.74
CA PRO A 131 8.60 8.08 4.01
C PRO A 131 9.98 7.85 3.38
N SER A 132 10.33 6.59 3.11
CA SER A 132 11.56 6.23 2.41
C SER A 132 11.49 6.42 0.89
N GLY A 133 10.30 6.75 0.35
CA GLY A 133 10.02 6.78 -1.08
C GLY A 133 10.12 5.40 -1.75
N LYS A 134 10.06 4.31 -0.97
CA LYS A 134 10.24 2.95 -1.46
C LYS A 134 9.22 1.99 -0.87
N ILE A 135 8.92 0.94 -1.62
CA ILE A 135 7.97 -0.10 -1.24
C ILE A 135 8.50 -1.48 -1.62
N LEU A 136 8.32 -2.46 -0.73
CA LEU A 136 8.64 -3.87 -1.00
C LEU A 136 7.36 -4.62 -1.36
N LEU A 137 7.22 -5.05 -2.62
CA LEU A 137 6.07 -5.81 -3.12
C LEU A 137 6.54 -7.13 -3.73
N LYS A 138 6.03 -8.27 -3.23
CA LYS A 138 6.39 -9.62 -3.69
C LYS A 138 7.90 -9.83 -3.82
N SER A 139 8.65 -9.41 -2.80
CA SER A 139 10.12 -9.50 -2.73
C SER A 139 10.89 -8.60 -3.71
N ARG A 140 10.22 -7.66 -4.37
CA ARG A 140 10.86 -6.64 -5.22
C ARG A 140 10.74 -5.26 -4.60
N LEU A 141 11.85 -4.53 -4.60
CA LEU A 141 11.93 -3.17 -4.11
C LEU A 141 11.61 -2.19 -5.24
N TYR A 142 10.67 -1.29 -5.00
CA TYR A 142 10.23 -0.27 -5.94
C TYR A 142 10.45 1.12 -5.35
N LYS A 143 10.76 2.10 -6.20
CA LYS A 143 10.84 3.51 -5.85
C LYS A 143 9.55 4.21 -6.28
N LEU A 144 8.93 4.94 -5.37
CA LEU A 144 7.75 5.77 -5.62
C LEU A 144 8.24 7.14 -6.11
N HIS A 145 7.65 7.62 -7.21
CA HIS A 145 7.90 8.92 -7.83
C HIS A 145 6.63 9.76 -7.76
#